data_AF-A0A2W4STT4-F1
#
_entry.id   AF-A0A2W4STT4-F1
#
_cell.length_a   1.000
_cell.length_b   1.000
_cell.length_c   1.000
_cell.angle_alpha   90.00
_cell.angle_beta   90.00
_cell.angle_gamma   90.00
#
_symmetry.space_group_name_H-M   'P 1'
#
loop_
_entity.id
_entity.type
_entity.pdbx_description
1 polymer ?
#
loop_
_entity_poly.entity_id
_entity_poly.type
_entity_poly.pdbx_seq_one_letter_code
_entity_poly.pdbx_strand_id
1 'polypeptide(L)' 'MNPRIHEVIPTDDYKLKLVFTNGESGVYDCSYLLDFGVFQELKDIAYFKRVVVLDGTVAWPHEQDICPDTLYLDSVK' A
#
# COMPACT_ATOMS: atom_id res chain seq x y z
N MET A 1 -16.86 -8.92 3.52
CA MET A 1 -15.92 -8.19 2.66
C MET A 1 -15.09 -7.33 3.59
N ASN A 2 -13.75 -7.39 3.50
CA ASN A 2 -12.91 -6.56 4.36
C ASN A 2 -13.08 -5.06 4.01
N PRO A 3 -12.84 -4.16 4.97
CA PRO A 3 -12.78 -2.73 4.72
C PRO A 3 -11.82 -2.38 3.57
N ARG A 4 -12.19 -1.36 2.77
CA ARG A 4 -11.35 -0.87 1.67
C ARG A 4 -10.43 0.25 2.15
N ILE A 5 -9.44 0.60 1.35
CA ILE A 5 -8.54 1.72 1.65
C ILE A 5 -9.28 3.03 1.41
N HIS A 6 -9.23 3.92 2.40
CA HIS A 6 -9.73 5.29 2.33
C HIS A 6 -8.60 6.29 2.13
N GLU A 7 -7.49 6.12 2.86
CA GLU A 7 -6.32 6.99 2.79
C GLU A 7 -5.03 6.18 2.87
N VAL A 8 -3.97 6.67 2.23
CA VAL A 8 -2.62 6.10 2.27
C VAL A 8 -1.59 7.20 2.50
N ILE A 9 -0.66 6.95 3.41
CA ILE A 9 0.50 7.81 3.65
C ILE A 9 1.77 6.96 3.56
N PRO A 10 2.61 7.12 2.51
CA PRO A 10 3.87 6.41 2.40
C PRO A 10 4.94 6.97 3.35
N THR A 11 5.84 6.11 3.80
CA THR A 11 6.99 6.48 4.63
C THR A 11 8.33 6.19 3.94
N ASP A 12 9.42 6.73 4.48
CA ASP A 12 10.79 6.55 3.94
C ASP A 12 11.34 5.13 4.12
N ASP A 13 10.71 4.32 4.97
CA ASP A 13 11.08 2.93 5.25
C ASP A 13 10.21 1.90 4.50
N TYR A 14 9.67 2.28 3.34
CA TYR A 14 8.82 1.45 2.48
C TYR A 14 7.58 0.88 3.18
N LYS A 15 6.99 1.65 4.09
CA LYS A 15 5.71 1.31 4.72
C LYS A 15 4.59 2.21 4.24
N LEU A 16 3.39 1.66 4.29
CA LEU A 16 2.16 2.37 4.01
C LEU A 16 1.36 2.47 5.29
N LYS A 17 1.09 3.69 5.75
CA LYS A 17 0.06 3.94 6.76
C LYS A 17 -1.27 4.02 6.04
N LEU A 18 -2.19 3.14 6.41
CA LEU A 18 -3.48 2.95 5.77
C LEU A 18 -4.57 3.40 6.74
N VAL A 19 -5.57 4.10 6.21
CA VAL A 19 -6.86 4.29 6.87
C VAL A 19 -7.89 3.54 6.07
N PHE A 20 -8.67 2.70 6.73
CA PHE A 20 -9.70 1.88 6.13
C PHE A 20 -11.06 2.58 6.19
N THR A 21 -11.98 2.21 5.30
CA THR A 21 -13.32 2.81 5.20
C THR A 21 -14.19 2.65 6.46
N ASN A 22 -13.84 1.74 7.37
CA ASN A 22 -14.51 1.56 8.65
C ASN A 22 -13.89 2.39 9.79
N GLY A 23 -12.89 3.21 9.50
CA GLY A 23 -12.18 4.06 10.47
C GLY A 23 -11.00 3.39 11.16
N GLU A 24 -10.72 2.11 10.88
CA GLU A 24 -9.49 1.47 11.37
C GLU A 24 -8.27 2.03 10.65
N SER A 25 -7.12 1.98 11.32
CA SER A 25 -5.83 2.28 10.73
C SER A 25 -4.92 1.05 10.77
N GLY A 26 -3.94 0.99 9.88
CA GLY A 26 -2.91 -0.03 9.94
C GLY A 26 -1.64 0.38 9.22
N VAL A 27 -0.56 -0.33 9.47
CA VAL A 27 0.71 -0.16 8.77
C VAL A 27 1.03 -1.43 8.01
N TYR A 28 1.26 -1.31 6.71
CA TYR A 28 1.67 -2.40 5.84
C TYR A 28 3.12 -2.20 5.39
N ASP A 29 3.95 -3.23 5.55
CA ASP A 29 5.37 -3.20 5.19
C ASP A 29 5.54 -3.70 3.74
N CYS A 30 6.01 -2.84 2.84
CA CYS A 30 6.25 -3.21 1.45
C CYS A 30 7.68 -3.72 1.20
N SER A 31 8.54 -3.79 2.22
CA SER A 31 9.96 -4.12 2.05
C SER A 31 10.18 -5.48 1.37
N TYR A 32 9.31 -6.47 1.65
CA TYR A 32 9.38 -7.80 1.03
C TYR A 32 8.92 -7.82 -0.43
N LEU A 33 8.17 -6.81 -0.88
CA LEU A 33 7.73 -6.67 -2.27
C LEU A 33 8.83 -6.08 -3.15
N LEU A 34 9.82 -5.40 -2.57
CA LEU A 34 10.83 -4.66 -3.33
C LEU A 34 11.63 -5.56 -4.29
N ASP A 35 11.80 -6.84 -3.99
CA ASP A 35 12.50 -7.79 -4.88
C ASP A 35 11.56 -8.63 -5.75
N PHE A 36 10.25 -8.38 -5.66
CA PHE A 36 9.22 -9.19 -6.30
C PHE A 36 8.72 -8.59 -7.61
N GLY A 37 9.18 -9.14 -8.74
CA GLY A 37 8.59 -8.90 -10.07
C GLY A 37 8.37 -7.42 -10.38
N VAL A 38 7.11 -7.05 -10.62
CA VAL A 38 6.69 -5.68 -11.01
C VAL A 38 6.89 -4.63 -9.91
N PHE A 39 7.10 -5.04 -8.65
CA PHE A 39 7.31 -4.11 -7.53
C PHE A 39 8.76 -3.67 -7.38
N GLN A 40 9.69 -4.12 -8.24
CA GLN A 40 11.07 -3.66 -8.19
C GLN A 40 11.22 -2.14 -8.40
N GLU A 41 10.27 -1.50 -9.08
CA GLU A 41 10.23 -0.04 -9.22
C GLU A 41 10.00 0.68 -7.88
N LEU A 42 9.37 0.00 -6.90
CA LEU A 42 9.18 0.55 -5.56
C LEU A 42 10.50 0.76 -4.81
N LYS A 43 11.62 0.19 -5.27
CA LYS A 43 12.95 0.47 -4.71
C LYS A 43 13.37 1.93 -4.87
N ASP A 44 12.82 2.63 -5.86
CA ASP A 44 12.95 4.08 -5.91
C ASP A 44 11.94 4.69 -4.94
N ILE A 45 12.43 5.23 -3.83
CA ILE A 45 11.58 5.86 -2.80
C ILE A 45 10.74 7.01 -3.35
N ALA A 46 11.23 7.74 -4.36
CA ALA A 46 10.47 8.81 -4.99
C ALA A 46 9.34 8.27 -5.87
N TYR A 47 9.51 7.07 -6.44
CA TYR A 47 8.43 6.33 -7.11
C TYR A 47 7.45 5.73 -6.11
N PHE A 48 7.94 5.08 -5.05
CA PHE A 48 7.12 4.51 -3.98
C PHE A 48 6.16 5.54 -3.37
N LYS A 49 6.64 6.77 -3.15
CA LYS A 49 5.83 7.87 -2.62
C LYS A 49 4.73 8.38 -3.55
N ARG A 50 4.67 7.92 -4.80
CA ARG A 50 3.58 8.24 -5.74
C ARG A 50 2.36 7.33 -5.56
N VAL A 51 2.35 6.50 -4.51
CA VAL A 51 1.19 5.68 -4.17
C VAL A 51 -0.07 6.54 -4.03
N VAL A 52 -1.17 6.05 -4.59
CA VAL A 52 -2.50 6.68 -4.50
C VAL A 52 -3.54 5.65 -4.12
N VAL A 53 -4.66 6.10 -3.57
CA VAL A 53 -5.84 5.24 -3.41
C VAL A 53 -6.62 5.24 -4.72
N LEU A 54 -6.85 4.07 -5.29
CA LEU A 54 -7.65 3.86 -6.50
C LEU A 54 -8.60 2.68 -6.28
N ASP A 55 -9.89 2.87 -6.54
CA ASP A 55 -10.94 1.84 -6.44
C ASP A 55 -10.93 1.02 -5.12
N GLY A 56 -10.58 1.68 -4.02
CA GLY A 56 -10.56 1.08 -2.68
C GLY A 56 -9.30 0.25 -2.38
N THR A 57 -8.25 0.39 -3.18
CA THR A 57 -6.92 -0.16 -2.92
C THR A 57 -5.81 0.88 -3.11
N VAL A 58 -4.56 0.50 -2.88
CA VAL A 58 -3.37 1.33 -3.19
C VAL A 58 -2.80 0.93 -4.55
N ALA A 59 -2.41 1.93 -5.33
CA ALA A 59 -1.83 1.75 -6.66
C ALA A 59 -0.68 2.74 -6.94
N TRP A 60 0.18 2.38 -7.89
CA TRP A 60 1.29 3.18 -8.39
C TRP A 60 1.12 3.52 -9.89
N PRO A 61 1.87 4.50 -10.42
CA PRO A 61 1.69 4.99 -11.80
C PRO A 61 1.74 3.96 -12.92
N HIS A 62 2.48 2.86 -12.77
CA HIS A 62 2.59 1.80 -13.78
C HIS A 62 1.67 0.61 -13.49
N GLU A 63 0.46 0.88 -13.03
CA GLU A 63 -0.61 -0.12 -12.82
C GLU A 63 -0.25 -1.22 -11.82
N GLN A 64 0.74 -0.99 -10.94
CA GLN A 64 0.95 -1.87 -9.79
C GLN A 64 -0.08 -1.53 -8.73
N ASP A 65 -0.78 -2.54 -8.24
CA ASP A 65 -1.67 -2.45 -7.09
C ASP A 65 -1.39 -3.60 -6.12
N ILE A 66 -1.82 -3.43 -4.87
CA ILE A 66 -1.82 -4.52 -3.90
C ILE A 66 -3.27 -4.89 -3.65
N CYS A 67 -3.58 -6.18 -3.50
CA CYS A 67 -4.94 -6.59 -3.18
C CYS A 67 -5.41 -5.93 -1.87
N PRO A 68 -6.58 -5.26 -1.83
CA PRO A 68 -7.07 -4.58 -0.64
C PRO A 68 -7.31 -5.51 0.55
N ASP A 69 -7.64 -6.78 0.29
CA ASP A 69 -7.78 -7.79 1.34
C ASP A 69 -6.42 -8.15 1.97
N THR A 70 -5.34 -8.22 1.17
CA THR A 70 -3.96 -8.38 1.67
C THR A 70 -3.55 -7.19 2.53
N LEU A 71 -3.80 -5.97 2.06
CA LEU A 71 -3.52 -4.76 2.85
C LEU A 71 -4.25 -4.77 4.19
N TYR A 72 -5.50 -5.24 4.23
CA TYR A 72 -6.27 -5.28 5.46
C TYR A 72 -5.78 -6.36 6.44
N LEU A 73 -5.53 -7.58 5.96
CA LEU A 73 -5.18 -8.74 6.78
C LEU A 73 -3.74 -8.69 7.29
N ASP A 74 -2.80 -8.24 6.46
CA ASP A 74 -1.37 -8.26 6.78
C ASP A 74 -0.89 -6.94 7.41
N SER A 75 -1.73 -5.89 7.40
CA SER A 75 -1.41 -4.66 8.14
C SER A 75 -1.40 -4.89 9.65
N VAL A 76 -0.40 -4.33 10.31
CA VAL A 76 -0.36 -4.23 11.77
C VAL A 76 -1.30 -3.09 12.20
N LYS A 77 -2.28 -3.39 13.05
CA LYS A 77 -3.30 -2.43 13.53
C LYS A 77 -2.82 -1.62 14.73
#